data_AF-A0A965S0L6-F1
#
_entry.id   AF-A0A965S0L6-F1
#
_cell.length_a   1.000
_cell.length_b   1.000
_cell.length_c   1.000
_cell.angle_alpha   90.00
_cell.angle_beta   90.00
_cell.angle_gamma   90.00
#
_symmetry.space_group_name_H-M   'P 1'
#
loop_
_entity.id
_entity.type
_entity.pdbx_description
1 polymer ?
#
loop_
_entity_poly.entity_id
_entity_poly.type
_entity_poly.pdbx_seq_one_letter_code
_entity_poly.pdbx_strand_id
1 'polypeptide(L)' 'MNSLDKILSAMRTGKYGSVVDTKGKIHVGIINSLLREDGSNKNWIVTVSNRTVTEQVFIHAS' A
#
# COMPACT_ATOMS: atom_id res chain seq x y z
N MET A 1 -4.63 -0.25 -10.82
CA MET A 1 -4.97 -1.45 -10.03
C MET A 1 -3.74 -1.85 -9.23
N ASN A 2 -3.88 -2.04 -7.92
CA ASN A 2 -2.74 -2.40 -7.07
C ASN A 2 -2.39 -3.88 -7.25
N SER A 3 -1.10 -4.19 -7.28
CA SER A 3 -0.58 -5.55 -7.36
C SER A 3 0.11 -5.90 -6.05
N LEU A 4 -0.31 -7.00 -5.44
CA LEU A 4 0.23 -7.42 -4.14
C LEU A 4 1.74 -7.72 -4.24
N ASP A 5 2.17 -8.39 -5.31
CA ASP A 5 3.58 -8.72 -5.54
C ASP A 5 4.47 -7.48 -5.65
N LYS A 6 3.98 -6.43 -6.34
CA LYS A 6 4.72 -5.16 -6.46
C LYS A 6 4.83 -4.45 -5.11
N ILE A 7 3.75 -4.45 -4.32
CA ILE A 7 3.74 -3.88 -2.97
C ILE A 7 4.71 -4.62 -2.06
N LEU A 8 4.64 -5.96 -2.02
CA LEU A 8 5.53 -6.79 -1.22
C LEU A 8 7.00 -6.66 -1.66
N SER A 9 7.26 -6.55 -2.97
CA SER A 9 8.60 -6.28 -3.49
C SER A 9 9.11 -4.89 -3.05
N ALA A 10 8.28 -3.86 -3.11
CA ALA A 10 8.64 -2.51 -2.66
C ALA A 10 8.92 -2.49 -1.14
N MET A 11 8.09 -3.16 -0.35
CA MET A 11 8.30 -3.34 1.09
C MET A 11 9.63 -4.02 1.41
N ARG A 12 9.96 -5.14 0.74
CA ARG A 12 11.20 -5.88 0.98
C ARG A 12 12.46 -5.12 0.57
N THR A 13 12.37 -4.30 -0.46
CA THR A 13 13.51 -3.55 -0.98
C THR A 13 13.71 -2.20 -0.31
N GLY A 14 12.72 -1.71 0.45
CA GLY A 14 12.73 -0.36 1.03
C GLY A 14 12.75 0.74 -0.03
N LYS A 15 12.36 0.43 -1.28
CA LYS A 15 12.24 1.41 -2.36
C LYS A 15 10.88 2.11 -2.29
N TYR A 16 10.82 3.29 -2.89
CA TYR A 16 9.55 3.98 -3.09
C TYR A 16 8.61 3.11 -3.92
N GLY A 17 7.44 2.86 -3.36
CA GLY A 17 6.31 2.23 -4.03
C GLY A 17 5.18 3.24 -4.22
N SER A 18 4.15 2.79 -4.92
CA SER A 18 2.90 3.53 -5.04
C SER A 18 1.71 2.60 -4.85
N VAL A 19 0.66 3.15 -4.23
CA VAL A 19 -0.63 2.48 -4.08
C VAL A 19 -1.74 3.46 -4.44
N VAL A 20 -2.84 2.92 -4.94
CA VAL A 20 -4.04 3.67 -5.32
C VAL A 20 -5.13 3.36 -4.30
N ASP A 21 -5.68 4.38 -3.67
CA ASP A 21 -6.79 4.24 -2.73
C ASP A 21 -8.10 3.86 -3.45
N THR A 22 -9.16 3.59 -2.68
CA THR A 22 -10.48 3.26 -3.22
C THR A 22 -11.18 4.42 -3.95
N LYS A 23 -10.68 5.65 -3.79
CA LYS A 23 -11.19 6.86 -4.45
C LYS A 23 -10.37 7.24 -5.69
N GLY A 24 -9.32 6.47 -6.02
CA GLY A 24 -8.44 6.71 -7.16
C GLY A 24 -7.24 7.63 -6.89
N LYS A 25 -7.02 8.09 -5.65
CA LYS A 25 -5.85 8.88 -5.27
C LYS A 25 -4.62 8.00 -5.19
N ILE A 26 -3.51 8.50 -5.73
CA ILE A 26 -2.21 7.82 -5.70
C ILE A 26 -1.41 8.30 -4.50
N HIS A 27 -0.95 7.35 -3.70
CA HIS A 27 -0.05 7.55 -2.57
C HIS A 27 1.32 6.97 -2.93
N VAL A 28 2.36 7.80 -2.84
CA VAL A 28 3.73 7.44 -3.23
C VAL A 28 4.64 7.61 -2.01
N GLY A 29 5.38 6.56 -1.67
CA GLY A 29 6.22 6.56 -0.48
C GLY A 29 6.88 5.21 -0.20
N ILE A 30 7.56 5.13 0.93
CA ILE A 30 8.05 3.88 1.49
C ILE A 30 6.87 3.13 2.08
N ILE A 31 6.68 1.89 1.65
CA ILE A 31 5.61 1.04 2.15
C ILE A 31 6.15 0.27 3.36
N ASN A 32 5.60 0.55 4.54
CA ASN A 32 6.11 -0.01 5.79
C ASN A 32 5.32 -1.25 6.23
N SER A 33 4.03 -1.28 5.97
CA SER A 33 3.17 -2.38 6.39
C SER A 33 2.04 -2.61 5.40
N LEU A 34 1.60 -3.85 5.35
CA LEU A 34 0.44 -4.31 4.59
C LEU A 34 -0.38 -5.20 5.52
N LEU A 35 -1.56 -4.74 5.91
CA LEU A 35 -2.47 -5.46 6.78
C LEU A 35 -3.68 -5.89 5.97
N ARG A 36 -4.11 -7.11 6.20
CA ARG A 36 -5.33 -7.65 5.62
C ARG A 36 -6.52 -7.13 6.42
N GLU A 37 -7.43 -6.41 5.78
CA GLU A 37 -8.59 -5.84 6.48
C GLU A 37 -9.67 -6.91 6.71
N ASP A 38 -9.85 -7.82 5.75
CA ASP A 38 -10.91 -8.82 5.79
C ASP A 38 -10.44 -10.22 5.32
N GLY A 39 -11.29 -11.22 5.54
CA GLY A 39 -11.04 -12.57 5.02
C GLY A 39 -11.07 -12.68 3.49
N SER A 40 -11.35 -11.61 2.75
CA SER A 40 -11.62 -11.66 1.30
C SER A 40 -10.38 -11.63 0.41
N ASN A 41 -9.18 -11.44 0.98
CA ASN A 41 -7.90 -11.35 0.24
C ASN A 41 -7.81 -10.16 -0.73
N LYS A 42 -8.81 -9.29 -0.75
CA LYS A 42 -8.89 -8.16 -1.68
C LYS A 42 -8.73 -6.81 -0.99
N ASN A 43 -9.06 -6.73 0.29
CA ASN A 43 -9.07 -5.49 1.05
C ASN A 43 -7.86 -5.41 1.97
N TRP A 44 -7.11 -4.32 1.82
CA TRP A 44 -5.83 -4.14 2.49
C TRP A 44 -5.69 -2.72 3.03
N ILE A 45 -5.08 -2.62 4.21
CA ILE A 45 -4.62 -1.35 4.79
C ILE A 45 -3.11 -1.29 4.62
N VAL A 46 -2.63 -0.26 3.93
CA VAL A 46 -1.22 -0.05 3.65
C VAL A 46 -0.73 1.17 4.41
N THR A 47 0.36 1.03 5.17
CA THR A 47 1.03 2.19 5.77
C THR A 47 2.10 2.70 4.81
N VAL A 48 1.95 3.93 4.34
CA VAL A 48 2.87 4.60 3.42
C VAL A 48 3.49 5.80 4.12
N SER A 49 4.81 5.91 4.10
CA SER A 49 5.53 7.08 4.59
C SER A 49 6.15 7.84 3.43
N ASN A 50 5.89 9.15 3.39
CA ASN A 50 6.55 10.07 2.47
C ASN A 50 7.16 11.22 3.26
N ARG A 51 8.50 11.26 3.30
CA ARG A 51 9.28 12.22 4.11
C ARG A 51 8.87 12.14 5.59
N THR A 52 8.22 13.18 6.11
CA THR A 52 7.81 13.30 7.51
C THR A 52 6.35 12.90 7.76
N VAL A 53 5.61 12.57 6.70
CA VAL A 53 4.20 12.21 6.80
C VAL A 53 4.05 10.70 6.63
N THR A 54 3.33 10.09 7.56
CA THR A 54 2.94 8.67 7.47
C THR A 54 1.42 8.59 7.48
N GLU A 55 0.87 7.85 6.54
CA GLU A 55 -0.57 7.69 6.37
C GLU A 55 -0.93 6.22 6.18
N GLN A 56 -2.13 5.87 6.63
CA GLN A 56 -2.74 4.58 6.37
C GLN A 56 -3.72 4.72 5.21
N VAL A 57 -3.55 3.89 4.19
CA VAL A 57 -4.29 3.94 2.94
C VAL A 57 -5.07 2.66 2.79
N PHE A 58 -6.39 2.78 2.64
CA PHE A 58 -7.24 1.65 2.32
C PHE A 58 -7.24 1.39 0.82
N ILE A 59 -6.93 0.16 0.43
CA ILE A 59 -6.76 -0.21 -0.98
C ILE A 59 -7.46 -1.53 -1.30
N HIS A 60 -7.82 -1.67 -2.58
CA HIS A 60 -8.10 -2.97 -3.17
C HIS A 60 -6.86 -3.46 -3.93
N ALA A 61 -6.41 -4.68 -3.64
CA ALA A 61 -5.26 -5.31 -4.30
C ALA A 61 -5.52 -6.78 -4.60
N SER A 62 -4.87 -7.26 -5.65
CA SER A 62 -4.88 -8.66 -6.10
C SER A 62 -3.47 -9.14 -6.39
#